data_AF-A0A7S1LIJ6-F1
#
_entry.id   AF-A0A7S1LIJ6-F1
#
_cell.length_a   1.000
_cell.length_b   1.000
_cell.length_c   1.000
_cell.angle_alpha   90.00
_cell.angle_beta   90.00
_cell.angle_gamma   90.00
#
_symmetry.space_group_name_H-M   'P 1'
#
loop_
_entity.id
_entity.type
_entity.pdbx_description
1 polymer ?
#
loop_
_entity_poly.entity_id
_entity_poly.type
_entity_poly.pdbx_seq_one_letter_code
_entity_poly.pdbx_strand_id
1 'polypeptide(L)'
;GLALSAAPAASFGEGEPARGNLVEVSDPETYTALAYKPPGASGKLPLIVFLHGAGTNERDVWNLADPNGEHGGLLPSLLATGRAPPELADGFAVVAPYSEGKP
;
A
#
# COMPACT_ATOMS: atom_id res chain seq x y z
N GLY A 1 47.23 -5.86 -11.00
CA GLY A 1 45.97 -5.11 -11.05
C GLY A 1 44.92 -6.01 -11.67
N LEU A 2 43.94 -6.45 -10.88
CA LEU A 2 42.83 -7.26 -11.37
C LEU A 2 41.64 -6.33 -11.58
N ALA A 3 41.21 -6.18 -12.84
CA ALA A 3 40.01 -5.45 -13.19
C ALA A 3 38.78 -6.34 -12.94
N LEU A 4 37.87 -5.92 -12.08
CA LEU A 4 36.53 -6.50 -12.00
C LEU A 4 35.72 -6.00 -13.21
N SER A 5 35.28 -6.93 -14.05
CA SER A 5 34.26 -6.68 -15.06
C SER A 5 32.91 -6.58 -14.37
N ALA A 6 32.29 -5.39 -14.41
CA ALA A 6 30.93 -5.19 -13.92
C ALA A 6 29.92 -5.79 -14.91
N ALA A 7 29.00 -6.60 -14.40
CA ALA A 7 27.86 -7.12 -15.15
C ALA A 7 26.96 -5.96 -15.66
N PRO A 8 26.28 -6.12 -16.80
CA PRO A 8 25.43 -5.07 -17.36
C PRO A 8 24.27 -4.76 -16.42
N ALA A 9 24.04 -3.46 -16.17
CA ALA A 9 22.91 -2.96 -15.42
C ALA A 9 21.61 -3.42 -16.10
N ALA A 10 20.79 -4.16 -15.36
CA ALA A 10 19.46 -4.55 -15.82
C ALA A 10 18.64 -3.28 -16.08
N SER A 11 18.18 -3.15 -17.33
CA SER A 11 17.22 -2.16 -17.76
C SER A 11 15.87 -2.46 -17.10
N PHE A 12 15.50 -1.66 -16.10
CA PHE A 12 14.13 -1.64 -15.59
C PHE A 12 13.25 -0.94 -16.61
N GLY A 13 12.34 -1.69 -17.24
CA GLY A 13 11.17 -1.08 -17.85
C GLY A 13 10.34 -0.40 -16.76
N GLU A 14 9.77 0.77 -17.06
CA GLU A 14 8.85 1.49 -16.20
C GLU A 14 7.65 0.61 -15.83
N GLY A 15 7.75 -0.03 -14.67
CA GLY A 15 6.66 -0.64 -13.93
C GLY A 15 6.94 -0.39 -12.46
N GLU A 16 6.07 0.39 -11.81
CA GLU A 16 6.11 0.71 -10.38
C GLU A 16 6.54 -0.51 -9.55
N PRO A 17 7.43 -0.35 -8.54
CA PRO A 17 7.78 -1.46 -7.66
C PRO A 17 6.49 -1.98 -7.04
N ALA A 18 6.22 -3.28 -7.16
CA ALA A 18 5.05 -3.89 -6.52
C ALA A 18 5.08 -3.57 -5.02
N ARG A 19 4.28 -2.60 -4.58
CA ARG A 19 4.19 -2.08 -3.21
C ARG A 19 3.44 -3.09 -2.33
N GLY A 20 3.97 -4.29 -2.17
CA GLY A 20 3.24 -5.42 -1.58
C GLY A 20 1.97 -5.78 -2.37
N ASN A 21 1.13 -6.66 -1.81
CA ASN A 21 -0.19 -6.98 -2.35
C ASN A 21 -1.23 -5.85 -2.13
N LEU A 22 -0.77 -4.60 -2.04
CA LEU A 22 -1.64 -3.44 -1.93
C LEU A 22 -2.09 -3.03 -3.33
N VAL A 23 -3.38 -2.87 -3.52
CA VAL A 23 -3.98 -2.47 -4.81
C VAL A 23 -4.98 -1.36 -4.58
N GLU A 24 -5.05 -0.45 -5.54
CA GLU A 24 -6.15 0.50 -5.61
C GLU A 24 -7.41 -0.21 -6.09
N VAL A 25 -8.51 0.03 -5.39
CA VAL A 25 -9.85 -0.37 -5.80
C VAL A 25 -10.73 0.87 -5.83
N SER A 26 -11.45 1.06 -6.92
CA SER A 26 -12.33 2.21 -7.10
C SER A 26 -13.70 1.76 -7.60
N ASP A 27 -14.71 2.40 -7.04
CA ASP A 27 -16.03 2.49 -7.62
C ASP A 27 -16.19 3.92 -8.17
N PRO A 28 -16.36 4.10 -9.50
CA PRO A 28 -16.38 5.43 -10.12
C PRO A 28 -17.44 6.37 -9.57
N GLU A 29 -18.48 5.84 -8.92
CA GLU A 29 -19.60 6.62 -8.42
C GLU A 29 -19.50 6.96 -6.92
N THR A 30 -18.70 6.21 -6.13
CA THR A 30 -18.83 6.27 -4.67
C THR A 30 -17.53 6.35 -3.87
N TYR A 31 -16.45 5.64 -4.25
CA TYR A 31 -15.23 5.65 -3.45
C TYR A 31 -13.99 5.17 -4.19
N THR A 32 -12.83 5.59 -3.70
CA THR A 32 -11.53 4.95 -3.98
C THR A 32 -10.97 4.42 -2.66
N ALA A 33 -10.26 3.29 -2.69
CA ALA A 33 -9.68 2.67 -1.51
C ALA A 33 -8.37 1.95 -1.84
N LEU A 34 -7.52 1.77 -0.84
CA LEU A 34 -6.44 0.78 -0.90
C LEU A 34 -6.91 -0.53 -0.29
N ALA A 35 -6.76 -1.63 -1.01
CA ALA A 35 -7.04 -2.96 -0.53
C ALA A 35 -5.74 -3.77 -0.43
N TYR A 36 -5.64 -4.58 0.62
CA TYR A 36 -4.53 -5.50 0.83
C TYR A 36 -5.03 -6.90 1.15
N LYS A 37 -4.40 -7.88 0.52
CA LYS A 37 -4.57 -9.30 0.82
C LYS A 37 -3.21 -9.92 1.16
N PRO A 38 -3.08 -10.61 2.31
CA PRO A 38 -1.85 -11.33 2.66
C PRO A 38 -1.39 -12.28 1.54
N PRO A 39 -0.08 -12.30 1.19
CA PRO A 39 0.46 -13.23 0.21
C PRO A 39 0.18 -14.68 0.60
N GLY A 40 -0.25 -15.49 -0.36
CA GLY A 40 -0.51 -16.91 -0.13
C GLY A 40 -1.77 -17.23 0.69
N ALA A 41 -2.49 -16.22 1.19
CA ALA A 41 -3.73 -16.48 1.91
C ALA A 41 -4.82 -17.07 1.00
N SER A 42 -5.40 -18.17 1.49
CA SER A 42 -6.53 -18.85 0.88
C SER A 42 -7.70 -18.91 1.88
N GLY A 43 -8.94 -18.84 1.37
CA GLY A 43 -10.13 -18.83 2.21
C GLY A 43 -10.53 -17.44 2.73
N LYS A 44 -11.39 -17.43 3.76
CA LYS A 44 -11.94 -16.22 4.38
C LYS A 44 -10.95 -15.68 5.40
N LEU A 45 -10.63 -14.40 5.30
CA LEU A 45 -9.82 -13.67 6.27
C LEU A 45 -10.70 -12.72 7.09
N PRO A 46 -10.36 -12.46 8.36
CA PRO A 46 -10.91 -11.31 9.06
C PRO A 46 -10.50 -10.03 8.32
N LEU A 47 -11.42 -9.06 8.26
CA LEU A 47 -11.24 -7.80 7.57
C LEU A 47 -11.00 -6.67 8.58
N ILE A 48 -9.94 -5.89 8.36
CA ILE A 48 -9.75 -4.58 8.97
C ILE A 48 -10.20 -3.51 7.99
N VAL A 49 -11.13 -2.66 8.43
CA VAL A 49 -11.48 -1.43 7.72
C VAL A 49 -10.75 -0.28 8.39
N PHE A 50 -9.81 0.33 7.67
CA PHE A 50 -9.03 1.46 8.16
C PHE A 50 -9.64 2.78 7.65
N LEU A 51 -10.08 3.63 8.57
CA LEU A 51 -10.63 4.95 8.25
C LEU A 51 -9.62 6.02 8.70
N HIS A 52 -9.11 6.79 7.76
CA HIS A 52 -8.16 7.86 8.07
C HIS A 52 -8.87 9.08 8.68
N GLY A 53 -8.11 9.91 9.40
CA GLY A 53 -8.60 11.18 9.95
C GLY A 53 -8.80 12.26 8.89
N ALA A 54 -9.39 13.40 9.28
CA ALA A 54 -9.77 14.52 8.40
C ALA A 54 -8.58 15.38 7.88
N GLY A 55 -7.44 14.75 7.59
CA GLY A 55 -6.18 15.37 7.20
C GLY A 55 -6.17 16.04 5.82
N THR A 56 -4.97 16.27 5.29
CA THR A 56 -4.73 16.85 3.97
C THR A 56 -5.01 15.79 2.90
N ASN A 57 -6.28 15.67 2.53
CA ASN A 57 -6.73 14.66 1.56
C ASN A 57 -6.55 15.19 0.13
N GLU A 58 -5.31 15.19 -0.37
CA GLU A 58 -4.91 15.73 -1.68
C GLU A 58 -5.33 14.90 -2.91
N ARG A 59 -6.43 14.15 -2.83
CA ARG A 59 -7.10 13.39 -3.92
C ARG A 59 -6.43 12.13 -4.45
N ASP A 60 -5.22 11.79 -3.99
CA ASP A 60 -4.61 10.50 -4.33
C ASP A 60 -4.74 9.52 -3.15
N VAL A 61 -5.36 8.37 -3.40
CA VAL A 61 -5.53 7.27 -2.44
C VAL A 61 -4.18 6.71 -1.98
N TRP A 62 -3.14 6.78 -2.82
CA TRP A 62 -1.80 6.29 -2.49
C TRP A 62 -1.10 7.13 -1.43
N ASN A 63 -1.61 8.31 -1.10
CA ASN A 63 -1.17 9.07 0.08
C ASN A 63 -1.33 8.27 1.38
N LEU A 64 -2.31 7.36 1.45
CA LEU A 64 -2.47 6.46 2.60
C LEU A 64 -1.28 5.51 2.77
N ALA A 65 -0.59 5.18 1.68
CA ALA A 65 0.55 4.26 1.64
C ALA A 65 1.92 4.97 1.70
N ASP A 66 1.96 6.31 1.67
CA ASP A 66 3.23 7.04 1.74
C ASP A 66 3.85 6.93 3.15
N PRO A 67 5.03 6.29 3.30
CA PRO A 67 5.68 6.18 4.60
C PRO A 67 6.22 7.51 5.15
N ASN A 68 6.34 8.55 4.32
CA ASN A 68 6.83 9.87 4.70
C ASN A 68 5.70 10.92 4.73
N GLY A 69 4.48 10.54 4.35
CA GLY A 69 3.31 11.42 4.32
C GLY A 69 2.58 11.50 5.67
N GLU A 70 1.45 12.22 5.69
CA GLU A 70 0.63 12.41 6.90
C GLU A 70 0.18 11.08 7.53
N HIS A 71 0.00 10.05 6.71
CA HIS A 71 -0.44 8.72 7.15
C HIS A 71 0.74 7.76 7.41
N GLY A 72 1.97 8.27 7.45
CA GLY A 72 3.16 7.51 7.74
C GLY A 72 3.11 6.84 9.12
N GLY A 73 3.48 5.56 9.17
CA GLY A 73 3.39 4.75 10.39
C GLY A 73 1.99 4.21 10.68
N LEU A 74 0.99 4.53 9.86
CA LEU A 74 -0.32 3.91 9.90
C LEU A 74 -0.39 2.69 8.99
N LEU A 75 -1.47 1.93 9.16
CA LEU A 75 -1.61 0.58 8.66
C LEU A 75 -1.33 0.42 7.14
N PRO A 76 -1.89 1.25 6.23
CA PRO A 76 -1.58 1.09 4.80
C PRO A 76 -0.11 1.40 4.47
N SER A 77 0.50 2.42 5.07
CA SER A 77 1.93 2.73 4.89
C SER A 77 2.86 1.65 5.46
N LEU A 78 2.48 1.01 6.57
CA LEU A 78 3.23 -0.11 7.15
C LEU A 78 3.17 -1.34 6.26
N LEU A 79 2.02 -1.64 5.67
CA LEU A 79 1.86 -2.73 4.70
C LEU A 79 2.64 -2.45 3.41
N ALA A 80 2.54 -1.23 2.87
CA ALA A 80 3.24 -0.82 1.66
C ALA A 80 4.77 -0.89 1.82
N THR A 81 5.28 -0.65 3.03
CA THR A 81 6.72 -0.72 3.34
C THR A 81 7.20 -2.07 3.89
N GLY A 82 6.31 -3.06 4.03
CA GLY A 82 6.67 -4.35 4.63
C GLY A 82 7.07 -4.25 6.10
N ARG A 83 6.67 -3.19 6.81
CA ARG A 83 6.96 -2.94 8.24
C ARG A 83 5.80 -3.29 9.16
N ALA A 84 4.67 -3.73 8.63
CA ALA A 84 3.56 -4.24 9.43
C ALA A 84 4.01 -5.49 10.23
N PRO A 85 3.62 -5.62 11.52
CA PRO A 85 3.86 -6.83 12.27
C PRO A 85 3.29 -8.07 11.57
N PRO A 86 3.93 -9.25 11.64
CA PRO A 86 3.47 -10.46 10.96
C PRO A 86 2.02 -10.83 11.31
N GLU A 87 1.61 -10.64 12.56
CA GLU A 87 0.23 -10.91 12.99
C GLU A 87 -0.80 -10.09 12.21
N LEU A 88 -0.42 -8.88 11.78
CA LEU A 88 -1.25 -8.00 10.98
C LEU A 88 -1.12 -8.30 9.49
N ALA A 89 0.11 -8.46 9.00
CA ALA A 89 0.41 -8.69 7.59
C ALA A 89 -0.12 -10.04 7.08
N ASP A 90 -0.13 -11.07 7.94
CA ASP A 90 -0.53 -12.43 7.56
C ASP A 90 -1.96 -12.77 7.97
N GLY A 91 -2.46 -12.12 9.04
CA GLY A 91 -3.72 -12.47 9.68
C GLY A 91 -4.96 -11.81 9.07
N PHE A 92 -4.81 -10.68 8.37
CA PHE A 92 -5.95 -9.83 8.03
C PHE A 92 -5.94 -9.38 6.56
N ALA A 93 -7.12 -9.40 5.95
CA ALA A 93 -7.37 -8.54 4.80
C ALA A 93 -7.59 -7.11 5.29
N VAL A 94 -7.21 -6.13 4.48
CA VAL A 94 -7.35 -4.71 4.83
C VAL A 94 -8.02 -3.98 3.68
N VAL A 95 -8.95 -3.09 4.02
CA VAL A 95 -9.47 -2.09 3.09
C VAL A 95 -9.38 -0.73 3.78
N ALA A 96 -8.82 0.25 3.09
CA ALA A 96 -8.63 1.61 3.54
C ALA A 96 -9.31 2.55 2.54
N PRO A 97 -10.62 2.82 2.71
CA PRO A 97 -11.34 3.81 1.92
C PRO A 97 -10.70 5.19 2.08
N TYR A 98 -10.59 5.89 0.97
CA TYR A 98 -10.13 7.26 0.93
C TYR A 98 -11.32 8.21 0.92
N SER A 99 -11.26 9.20 1.80
CA SER A 99 -12.25 10.26 1.94
C SER A 99 -11.55 11.57 1.60
N GLU A 100 -11.96 12.21 0.51
CA GLU A 100 -11.40 13.51 0.09
C GLU A 100 -11.73 14.65 1.08
N GLY A 101 -12.52 14.38 2.12
CA GLY A 101 -13.07 15.42 3.00
C GLY A 101 -14.21 16.18 2.31
N LYS A 102 -14.74 17.20 2.99
CA LYS A 102 -15.65 18.16 2.36
C LYS A 102 -14.83 19.28 1.71
N PRO A 103 -15.20 19.75 0.51
CA PRO A 103 -14.62 20.96 -0.05
C PRO A 103 -14.89 22.19 0.82
#